data_AF-A0A358NDS7-F1
#
_entry.id   AF-A0A358NDS7-F1
#
_cell.length_a   1.000
_cell.length_b   1.000
_cell.length_c   1.000
_cell.angle_alpha   90.00
_cell.angle_beta   90.00
_cell.angle_gamma   90.00
#
_symmetry.space_group_name_H-M   'P 1'
#
loop_
_entity.id
_entity.type
_entity.pdbx_description
1 polymer ?
#
loop_
_entity_poly.entity_id
_entity_poly.type
_entity_poly.pdbx_seq_one_letter_code
_entity_poly.pdbx_strand_id
1 'polypeptide(L)'
;EDEGVFTCGCAGGCEVKLRIPTEYQESKMPAFRISVKGLSGGHSGTDIDKEKGNANKILGRILNDIFDYSELMSINGGSKGN
;
A
#
# COMPACT_ATOMS: atom_id res chain seq x y z
N GLU A 1 12.36 -11.23 -19.27
CA GLU A 1 12.20 -11.52 -20.71
C GLU A 1 11.92 -13.00 -20.81
N ASP A 2 10.82 -13.35 -21.46
CA ASP A 2 10.39 -14.73 -21.58
C ASP A 2 10.90 -15.30 -22.91
N GLU A 3 11.47 -16.51 -22.86
CA GLU A 3 12.05 -17.17 -24.02
C GLU A 3 10.98 -17.38 -25.11
N GLY A 4 11.32 -17.00 -26.36
CA GLY A 4 10.38 -17.03 -27.48
C GLY A 4 9.47 -15.80 -27.60
N VAL A 5 9.59 -14.81 -26.71
CA VAL A 5 8.83 -13.54 -26.80
C VAL A 5 9.77 -12.41 -27.24
N PHE A 6 9.49 -11.82 -28.40
CA PHE A 6 10.18 -10.63 -28.85
C PHE A 6 9.47 -9.37 -28.34
N THR A 7 10.12 -8.61 -27.46
CA THR A 7 9.55 -7.41 -26.85
C THR A 7 9.85 -6.19 -27.72
N CYS A 8 8.82 -5.57 -28.31
CA CYS A 8 8.98 -4.41 -29.20
C CYS A 8 8.84 -3.05 -28.51
N GLY A 9 8.53 -3.02 -27.20
CA GLY A 9 8.34 -1.79 -26.45
C GLY A 9 8.13 -2.02 -24.96
N CYS A 10 8.35 -0.97 -24.16
CA CYS A 10 8.18 -0.99 -22.72
C CYS A 10 7.46 0.27 -22.21
N ALA A 11 6.91 0.20 -21.00
CA ALA A 11 6.34 1.36 -20.33
C ALA A 11 7.45 2.25 -19.76
N GLY A 12 7.23 3.57 -19.76
CA GLY A 12 8.04 4.51 -18.97
C GLY A 12 7.70 4.43 -17.48
N GLY A 13 8.49 5.12 -16.64
CA GLY A 13 8.28 5.16 -15.19
C GLY A 13 8.46 6.57 -14.61
N CYS A 14 7.71 6.88 -13.56
CA CYS A 14 7.84 8.10 -12.78
C CYS A 14 7.57 7.79 -11.31
N GLU A 15 8.39 8.34 -10.41
CA GLU A 15 8.21 8.19 -8.96
C GLU A 15 7.41 9.36 -8.40
N VAL A 16 6.32 9.07 -7.68
CA VAL A 16 5.52 10.08 -6.98
C VAL A 16 5.65 9.88 -5.48
N LYS A 17 6.11 10.93 -4.78
CA LYS A 17 6.21 10.94 -3.31
C LYS A 17 5.18 11.91 -2.75
N LEU A 18 4.24 11.39 -1.97
CA LEU A 18 3.26 12.18 -1.23
C LEU A 18 3.68 12.26 0.24
N ARG A 19 3.68 13.47 0.79
CA ARG A 19 3.91 13.71 2.22
C ARG A 19 2.70 14.45 2.76
N ILE A 20 2.10 13.89 3.81
CA ILE A 20 0.97 14.49 4.51
C ILE A 20 1.53 15.09 5.81
N PRO A 21 1.46 16.41 6.03
CA PRO A 21 1.79 16.99 7.32
C PRO A 21 0.87 16.44 8.41
N THR A 22 1.43 16.06 9.55
CA THR A 22 0.67 15.47 10.66
C THR A 22 1.03 16.16 11.97
N GLU A 23 0.01 16.45 12.77
CA GLU A 23 0.14 16.91 14.14
C GLU A 23 -0.05 15.73 15.10
N TYR A 24 0.64 15.76 16.22
CA TYR A 24 0.60 14.69 17.22
C TYR A 24 -0.04 15.22 18.50
N GLN A 25 -0.88 14.40 19.11
CA GLN A 25 -1.49 14.65 20.41
C GLN A 25 -1.33 13.43 21.31
N GLU A 26 -1.37 13.65 22.63
CA GLU A 26 -1.43 12.54 23.57
C GLU A 26 -2.81 11.87 23.54
N SER A 27 -2.82 10.55 23.58
CA SER A 27 -4.04 9.75 23.68
C SER A 27 -3.98 8.83 24.90
N LYS A 28 -5.12 8.67 25.57
CA LYS A 28 -5.31 7.72 26.68
C LYS A 28 -6.12 6.50 26.24
N MET A 29 -6.47 6.41 24.96
CA MET A 29 -7.23 5.29 24.41
C MET A 29 -6.37 4.01 24.38
N PRO A 30 -6.96 2.83 24.54
CA PRO A 30 -6.26 1.58 24.32
C PRO A 30 -5.77 1.48 22.87
N ALA A 31 -4.51 1.07 22.70
CA ALA A 31 -3.90 0.93 21.38
C ALA A 31 -4.04 -0.49 20.84
N PHE A 32 -4.43 -0.60 19.57
CA PHE A 32 -4.54 -1.87 18.85
C PHE A 32 -3.67 -1.86 17.59
N ARG A 33 -3.18 -3.03 17.19
CA ARG A 33 -2.45 -3.22 15.94
C ARG A 33 -3.29 -4.00 14.96
N ILE A 34 -3.61 -3.38 13.82
CA ILE A 34 -4.25 -4.03 12.68
C ILE A 34 -3.17 -4.34 11.65
N SER A 35 -3.20 -5.55 11.07
CA SER A 35 -2.27 -5.92 9.99
C SER A 35 -2.97 -6.67 8.88
N VAL A 36 -2.76 -6.21 7.64
CA VAL A 36 -3.16 -6.93 6.42
C VAL A 36 -1.93 -7.69 5.91
N LYS A 37 -2.01 -9.02 5.88
CA LYS A 37 -0.90 -9.91 5.51
C LYS A 37 -1.43 -11.07 4.65
N GLY A 38 -0.51 -11.84 4.05
CA GLY A 38 -0.86 -13.03 3.27
C GLY A 38 -1.36 -12.76 1.85
N LEU A 39 -1.23 -11.52 1.37
CA LEU A 39 -1.49 -11.21 -0.04
C LEU A 39 -0.36 -11.73 -0.92
N SER A 40 -0.70 -12.12 -2.14
CA SER A 40 0.23 -12.79 -3.07
C SER A 40 1.44 -11.96 -3.47
N GLY A 41 1.38 -10.62 -3.34
CA GLY A 41 2.42 -9.71 -3.82
C GLY A 41 2.64 -9.80 -5.34
N GLY A 42 3.61 -9.07 -5.87
CA GLY A 42 3.91 -9.09 -7.30
C GLY A 42 4.69 -7.88 -7.78
N HIS A 43 5.05 -7.90 -9.06
CA HIS A 43 5.67 -6.76 -9.72
C HIS A 43 4.60 -5.72 -10.08
N SER A 44 4.77 -4.48 -9.61
CA SER A 44 3.82 -3.37 -9.81
C SER A 44 3.54 -3.02 -11.27
N GLY A 45 4.48 -3.29 -12.19
CA GLY A 45 4.29 -3.26 -13.64
C GLY A 45 3.70 -4.56 -14.20
N THR A 46 4.50 -5.63 -14.27
CA THR A 46 4.15 -6.90 -14.95
C THR A 46 2.97 -7.68 -14.35
N ASP A 47 2.61 -7.45 -13.09
CA ASP A 47 1.48 -8.14 -12.45
C ASP A 47 0.26 -7.24 -12.20
N ILE A 48 0.26 -5.98 -12.66
CA ILE A 48 -0.82 -5.04 -12.34
C ILE A 48 -2.17 -5.45 -12.93
N ASP A 49 -2.13 -6.07 -14.11
CA ASP A 49 -3.25 -6.63 -14.84
C ASP A 49 -3.89 -7.83 -14.15
N LYS A 50 -3.18 -8.47 -13.22
CA LYS A 50 -3.66 -9.64 -12.46
C LYS A 50 -4.54 -9.27 -11.27
N GLU A 51 -4.83 -7.97 -11.09
CA GLU A 51 -5.74 -7.43 -10.07
C GLU A 51 -5.46 -7.93 -8.64
N LYS A 52 -4.18 -8.17 -8.33
CA LYS A 52 -3.76 -8.65 -7.00
C LYS A 52 -4.05 -7.59 -5.93
N GLY A 53 -4.45 -8.06 -4.75
CA GLY A 53 -4.74 -7.18 -3.61
C GLY A 53 -3.54 -6.34 -3.18
N ASN A 54 -3.76 -5.04 -2.95
CA ASN A 54 -2.76 -4.12 -2.41
C ASN A 54 -3.00 -3.90 -0.91
N ALA A 55 -2.05 -4.32 -0.06
CA ALA A 55 -2.18 -4.25 1.39
C ALA A 55 -2.39 -2.82 1.91
N ASN A 56 -1.71 -1.82 1.33
CA ASN A 56 -1.81 -0.43 1.76
C ASN A 56 -3.21 0.13 1.44
N LYS A 57 -3.75 -0.16 0.24
CA LYS A 57 -5.11 0.26 -0.13
C LYS A 57 -6.17 -0.41 0.74
N ILE A 58 -6.04 -1.70 1.01
CA ILE A 58 -6.98 -2.44 1.85
C ILE A 58 -6.94 -1.91 3.29
N LEU A 59 -5.76 -1.72 3.88
CA LEU A 59 -5.63 -1.14 5.22
C LEU A 59 -6.21 0.29 5.27
N GLY A 60 -5.97 1.10 4.24
CA GLY A 60 -6.55 2.45 4.14
C GLY A 60 -8.09 2.44 4.12
N ARG A 61 -8.71 1.48 3.44
CA ARG A 61 -10.17 1.30 3.46
C ARG A 61 -10.68 0.92 4.85
N ILE A 62 -10.03 -0.05 5.50
CA ILE A 62 -10.38 -0.46 6.86
C ILE A 62 -10.28 0.73 7.82
N LEU A 63 -9.20 1.51 7.75
CA LEU A 63 -9.01 2.70 8.59
C LEU A 63 -10.05 3.78 8.31
N ASN A 64 -10.45 3.97 7.06
CA ASN A 64 -11.51 4.90 6.68
C ASN A 64 -12.86 4.48 7.27
N ASP A 65 -13.18 3.19 7.27
CA ASP A 65 -14.46 2.67 7.80
C ASP A 65 -14.57 2.81 9.33
N ILE A 66 -13.44 2.85 10.04
CA ILE A 66 -13.40 3.03 11.50
C ILE A 66 -12.95 4.43 11.93
N PHE A 67 -12.86 5.38 11.00
CA PHE A 67 -12.26 6.68 11.23
C PHE A 67 -12.94 7.45 12.37
N ASP A 68 -14.27 7.44 12.41
CA ASP A 68 -15.05 8.16 13.43
C ASP A 68 -14.92 7.57 14.85
N TYR A 69 -14.35 6.36 14.97
CA TYR A 69 -14.26 5.61 16.23
C TYR A 69 -12.82 5.36 16.68
N SER A 70 -11.82 5.87 15.96
CA SER A 70 -10.42 5.57 16.21
C SER A 70 -9.48 6.75 15.97
N GLU A 71 -8.34 6.72 16.65
CA GLU A 71 -7.23 7.64 16.40
C GLU A 71 -6.07 6.87 15.76
N LEU A 72 -5.42 7.48 14.77
CA LEU A 72 -4.27 6.86 14.10
C LEU A 72 -2.99 7.14 14.88
N MET A 73 -2.42 6.11 15.50
CA MET A 73 -1.14 6.21 16.22
C MET A 73 0.07 6.14 15.28
N SER A 74 0.06 5.19 14.34
CA SER A 74 1.11 5.04 13.32
C SER A 74 0.61 4.16 12.18
N ILE A 75 1.17 4.36 10.98
CA ILE A 75 0.89 3.54 9.81
C ILE A 75 2.17 3.29 9.03
N ASN A 76 2.39 2.03 8.64
CA ASN A 76 3.50 1.62 7.79
C ASN A 76 3.04 0.46 6.91
N GLY A 77 3.57 0.35 5.69
CA GLY A 77 3.19 -0.72 4.78
C GLY A 77 3.97 -0.71 3.46
N GLY A 78 3.96 -1.84 2.76
CA GLY A 78 4.79 -2.08 1.59
C GLY A 78 6.25 -2.38 1.97
N SER A 79 7.05 -2.77 0.97
CA SER A 79 8.47 -3.12 1.14
C SER A 79 9.39 -2.38 0.17
N LYS A 80 8.95 -2.14 -1.06
CA LYS A 80 9.68 -1.38 -2.09
C LYS A 80 8.69 -0.60 -2.97
N GLY A 81 9.13 0.56 -3.45
CA GLY A 81 8.54 1.20 -4.62
C GLY A 81 9.29 0.66 -5.83
N ASN A 82 8.60 -0.02 -6.73
CA ASN A 82 9.15 -0.63 -7.93
C ASN A 82 8.17 -0.43 -9.07
#